data_AF-A0A086KYW7-F1
#
_entry.id   AF-A0A086KYW7-F1
#
_cell.length_a   1.000
_cell.length_b   1.000
_cell.length_c   1.000
_cell.angle_alpha   90.00
_cell.angle_beta   90.00
_cell.angle_gamma   90.00
#
_symmetry.space_group_name_H-M   'P 1'
#
loop_
_entity.id
_entity.type
_entity.pdbx_description
1 polymer ?
#
loop_
_entity_poly.entity_id
_entity_poly.type
_entity_poly.pdbx_seq_one_letter_code
_entity_poly.pdbx_strand_id
1 'polypeptide(L)'
;FQAEVVDMVRAPGGFALQTDLDAIEDAIDRLKADTVLCVLSTTSTFAPREPDRVDAIARLCKARGVAHVINNAYGLQCTKCCHLVDQ
;
A
#
# COMPACT_ATOMS: atom_id res chain seq x y z
N PHE A 1 2.28 17.48 -8.88
CA PHE A 1 1.49 16.30 -8.48
C PHE A 1 0.86 16.61 -7.14
N GLN A 2 -0.36 16.14 -6.91
CA GLN A 2 -1.04 16.23 -5.61
C GLN A 2 -1.08 14.82 -5.02
N ALA A 3 -0.73 14.67 -3.74
CA ALA A 3 -0.83 13.40 -3.07
C ALA A 3 -2.26 13.21 -2.58
N GLU A 4 -2.86 12.06 -2.94
CA GLU A 4 -4.06 11.55 -2.29
C GLU A 4 -3.60 10.64 -1.14
N VAL A 5 -4.03 10.94 0.09
CA VAL A 5 -3.67 10.15 1.27
C VAL A 5 -4.83 9.23 1.60
N VAL A 6 -4.56 7.93 1.62
CA VAL A 6 -5.49 6.91 2.10
C VAL A 6 -5.13 6.57 3.54
N ASP A 7 -6.10 6.77 4.44
CA ASP A 7 -5.93 6.44 5.85
C ASP A 7 -5.89 4.92 6.06
N MET A 8 -5.14 4.50 7.08
CA MET A 8 -5.03 3.09 7.46
C MET A 8 -6.20 2.69 8.35
N VAL A 9 -6.59 1.41 8.30
CA VAL A 9 -7.62 0.85 9.19
C VAL A 9 -6.99 0.20 10.42
N ARG A 10 -7.67 0.26 11.55
CA ARG A 10 -7.22 -0.43 12.77
C ARG A 10 -7.42 -1.94 12.63
N ALA A 11 -6.39 -2.71 12.95
CA ALA A 11 -6.46 -4.16 13.01
C ALA A 11 -7.50 -4.63 14.05
N PRO A 12 -8.33 -5.63 13.74
CA PRO A 12 -9.27 -6.21 14.70
C PRO A 12 -8.56 -6.71 15.96
N GLY A 13 -9.06 -6.30 17.13
CA GLY A 13 -8.52 -6.75 18.42
C GLY A 13 -7.11 -6.25 18.77
N GLY A 14 -6.58 -5.24 18.06
CA GLY A 14 -5.23 -4.73 18.27
C GLY A 14 -5.09 -3.21 18.16
N PHE A 15 -3.85 -2.75 18.33
CA PHE A 15 -3.44 -1.36 18.10
C PHE A 15 -2.78 -1.13 16.74
N ALA A 16 -2.49 -2.21 16.02
CA ALA A 16 -1.87 -2.16 14.70
C ALA A 16 -2.74 -1.40 13.70
N LEU A 17 -2.11 -0.69 12.78
CA LEU A 17 -2.75 -0.03 11.64
C LEU A 17 -2.37 -0.76 10.35
N GLN A 18 -3.38 -1.17 9.59
CA GLN A 18 -3.28 -2.03 8.41
C GLN A 18 -3.78 -1.31 7.17
N THR A 19 -3.34 -1.80 6.00
CA THR A 19 -3.77 -1.28 4.70
C THR A 19 -5.29 -1.36 4.55
N ASP A 20 -5.89 -0.25 4.18
CA ASP A 20 -7.27 -0.19 3.70
C ASP A 20 -7.30 -0.36 2.17
N LEU A 21 -7.55 -1.58 1.70
CA LEU A 21 -7.58 -1.87 0.26
C LEU A 21 -8.80 -1.25 -0.42
N ASP A 22 -9.93 -1.21 0.27
CA ASP A 22 -11.18 -0.70 -0.27
C ASP A 22 -11.05 0.82 -0.47
N ALA A 23 -10.47 1.53 0.49
CA ALA A 23 -10.21 2.97 0.34
C ALA A 23 -9.18 3.30 -0.76
N ILE A 24 -8.20 2.42 -1.01
CA ILE A 24 -7.28 2.57 -2.16
C ILE A 24 -8.05 2.40 -3.48
N GLU A 25 -8.90 1.39 -3.56
CA GLU A 25 -9.73 1.12 -4.75
C GLU A 25 -10.70 2.29 -5.02
N ASP A 26 -11.40 2.76 -3.99
CA ASP A 26 -12.30 3.92 -4.05
C ASP A 26 -11.57 5.20 -4.48
N ALA A 27 -10.34 5.41 -4.00
CA ALA A 27 -9.52 6.55 -4.40
C ALA A 27 -9.13 6.48 -5.88
N ILE A 28 -8.72 5.30 -6.38
CA ILE A 28 -8.41 5.09 -7.80
C ILE A 28 -9.65 5.37 -8.67
N ASP A 29 -10.82 4.89 -8.24
CA ASP A 29 -12.06 5.03 -9.02
C ASP A 29 -12.56 6.47 -9.04
N ARG A 30 -12.51 7.16 -7.90
CA ARG A 30 -12.86 8.57 -7.80
C ARG A 30 -11.93 9.46 -8.62
N LEU A 31 -10.63 9.18 -8.61
CA LEU A 31 -9.64 9.97 -9.36
C LEU A 31 -9.56 9.57 -10.83
N LYS A 32 -10.07 8.40 -11.19
CA LYS A 32 -9.90 7.70 -12.48
C LYS A 32 -8.46 7.25 -12.69
N ALA A 33 -8.29 5.96 -13.00
CA ALA A 33 -7.00 5.29 -13.11
C ALA A 33 -6.00 5.98 -14.06
N ASP A 34 -6.48 6.58 -15.15
CA ASP A 34 -5.66 7.28 -16.15
C ASP A 34 -5.04 8.60 -15.65
N THR A 35 -5.54 9.14 -14.53
CA THR A 35 -4.97 10.32 -13.88
C THR A 35 -4.07 9.97 -12.69
N VAL A 36 -4.12 8.72 -12.23
CA VAL A 36 -3.32 8.24 -11.10
C VAL A 36 -1.95 7.80 -11.60
N LEU A 37 -0.90 8.55 -11.22
CA LEU A 37 0.47 8.21 -11.59
C LEU A 37 0.89 6.84 -11.04
N CYS A 38 0.66 6.60 -9.75
CA CYS A 38 0.92 5.32 -9.10
C CYS A 38 0.24 5.25 -7.72
N VAL A 39 0.13 4.04 -7.19
CA VAL A 39 -0.03 3.80 -5.75
C VAL A 39 1.36 3.67 -5.13
N LEU A 40 1.61 4.39 -4.04
CA LEU A 40 2.88 4.33 -3.28
C LEU A 40 2.66 3.62 -1.94
N SER A 41 3.00 2.34 -1.87
CA SER A 41 2.93 1.55 -0.63
C SER A 41 4.25 1.57 0.13
N THR A 42 4.24 1.24 1.43
CA THR A 42 5.42 1.23 2.31
C THR A 42 5.50 -0.07 3.10
N THR A 43 6.65 -0.77 3.05
CA THR A 43 6.90 -1.95 3.88
C THR A 43 7.42 -1.56 5.25
N SER A 44 8.58 -0.90 5.33
CA SER A 44 9.23 -0.55 6.58
C SER A 44 8.67 0.74 7.15
N THR A 45 8.07 0.69 8.34
CA THR A 45 7.39 1.84 8.96
C THR A 45 7.47 1.84 10.50
N PHE A 46 7.12 2.97 11.11
CA PHE A 46 7.06 3.08 12.57
C PHE A 46 5.77 2.45 13.10
N ALA A 47 5.90 1.63 14.14
CA ALA A 47 4.76 1.15 14.90
C ALA A 47 3.94 2.35 15.42
N PRO A 48 2.59 2.29 15.41
CA PRO A 48 1.77 1.07 15.30
C PRO A 48 1.42 0.66 13.86
N ARG A 49 1.94 1.32 12.83
CA ARG A 49 1.66 0.94 11.44
C ARG A 49 2.35 -0.39 11.11
N GLU A 50 1.63 -1.27 10.43
CA GLU A 50 2.20 -2.48 9.84
C GLU A 50 2.74 -2.20 8.43
N PRO A 51 3.64 -3.04 7.90
CA PRO A 51 3.93 -3.06 6.48
C PRO A 51 2.65 -3.14 5.66
N ASP A 52 2.58 -2.42 4.55
CA ASP A 52 1.43 -2.53 3.67
C ASP A 52 1.31 -3.95 3.11
N ARG A 53 0.07 -4.33 2.78
CA ARG A 53 -0.25 -5.54 2.02
C ARG A 53 0.13 -5.37 0.55
N VAL A 54 1.43 -5.22 0.29
CA VAL A 54 1.99 -4.85 -1.03
C VAL A 54 1.60 -5.81 -2.15
N ASP A 55 1.45 -7.10 -1.84
CA ASP A 55 1.01 -8.13 -2.77
C ASP A 55 -0.46 -7.91 -3.21
N ALA A 56 -1.32 -7.54 -2.27
CA ALA A 56 -2.72 -7.23 -2.53
C ALA A 56 -2.87 -5.91 -3.30
N ILE A 57 -2.08 -4.89 -2.93
CA ILE A 57 -2.03 -3.61 -3.65
C ILE A 57 -1.54 -3.84 -5.08
N ALA A 58 -0.51 -4.66 -5.30
CA ALA A 58 0.01 -4.96 -6.63
C ALA A 58 -1.06 -5.62 -7.52
N ARG A 59 -1.83 -6.57 -6.98
CA ARG A 59 -2.96 -7.20 -7.69
C ARG A 59 -4.06 -6.18 -8.05
N LEU A 60 -4.42 -5.30 -7.11
CA LEU A 60 -5.38 -4.21 -7.36
C LEU A 60 -4.88 -3.26 -8.46
N CYS A 61 -3.64 -2.78 -8.33
CA CYS A 61 -3.00 -1.90 -9.31
C CYS A 61 -2.96 -2.53 -10.71
N LYS A 62 -2.60 -3.82 -10.80
CA LYS A 62 -2.64 -4.57 -12.06
C LYS A 62 -4.04 -4.67 -12.66
N ALA A 63 -5.06 -4.91 -11.82
CA ALA A 63 -6.45 -4.98 -12.28
C ALA A 63 -6.99 -3.63 -12.77
N ARG A 64 -6.56 -2.52 -12.15
CA ARG A 64 -6.98 -1.15 -12.50
C ARG A 64 -6.07 -0.46 -13.53
N GLY A 65 -4.98 -1.10 -13.96
CA GLY A 65 -4.03 -0.51 -14.90
C GLY A 65 -3.21 0.66 -14.33
N VAL A 66 -3.02 0.69 -13.01
CA VAL A 66 -2.27 1.75 -12.30
C VAL A 66 -0.88 1.23 -11.93
N ALA A 67 0.15 2.08 -12.02
CA ALA A 67 1.49 1.69 -11.60
C ALA A 67 1.58 1.55 -10.07
N HIS A 68 2.47 0.68 -9.60
CA HIS A 68 2.69 0.46 -8.17
C HIS A 68 4.17 0.66 -7.84
N VAL A 69 4.45 1.53 -6.86
CA VAL A 69 5.79 1.78 -6.33
C VAL A 69 5.82 1.38 -4.86
N ILE A 70 6.83 0.60 -4.48
CA ILE A 70 7.02 0.14 -3.11
C ILE A 70 8.18 0.91 -2.48
N ASN A 71 7.89 1.68 -1.44
CA ASN A 71 8.88 2.23 -0.53
C ASN A 71 9.38 1.12 0.42
N ASN A 72 10.45 0.45 0.01
CA ASN A 72 11.13 -0.58 0.80
C ASN A 72 12.34 -0.06 1.59
N ALA A 73 12.33 1.23 1.99
CA ALA A 73 13.47 1.99 2.52
C ALA A 73 14.43 1.20 3.43
N TYR A 74 14.01 0.88 4.65
CA TYR A 74 14.78 0.08 5.60
C TYR A 74 14.22 -1.34 5.73
N GLY A 75 13.42 -1.77 4.75
CA GLY A 75 12.82 -3.10 4.69
C GLY A 75 13.80 -4.18 4.25
N LEU A 76 14.88 -3.83 3.53
CA LEU A 76 15.88 -4.79 3.03
C LEU A 76 16.53 -5.64 4.13
N GLN A 77 16.68 -5.08 5.34
CA GLN A 77 17.26 -5.81 6.48
C GLN A 77 16.28 -6.82 7.12
N CYS A 78 15.01 -6.77 6.75
CA CYS A 78 13.95 -7.61 7.29
C CYS A 78 13.51 -8.64 6.24
N THR A 79 13.87 -9.91 6.46
CA THR A 79 13.53 -11.00 5.53
C THR A 79 12.03 -11.10 5.25
N LYS A 80 11.17 -10.76 6.21
CA LYS A 80 9.71 -10.69 6.02
C LYS A 80 9.30 -9.59 5.03
N CYS A 81 9.93 -8.42 5.09
CA CYS A 81 9.64 -7.31 4.16
C CYS A 81 10.15 -7.65 2.75
N CYS A 82 11.34 -8.25 2.62
CA CYS A 82 11.85 -8.71 1.32
C CYS A 82 10.93 -9.75 0.70
N HIS A 83 10.48 -10.73 1.49
CA HIS A 83 9.55 -11.75 1.02
C HIS A 83 8.24 -11.16 0.47
N LEU A 84 7.71 -10.10 1.10
CA LEU A 84 6.53 -9.40 0.62
C LEU A 84 6.74 -8.70 -0.73
N VAL A 85 7.95 -8.19 -1.00
CA VAL A 85 8.28 -7.49 -2.26
C VAL A 85 8.53 -8.47 -3.40
N ASP A 86 9.11 -9.64 -3.13
CA ASP A 86 9.49 -10.64 -4.14
C ASP A 86 8.34 -11.59 -4.55
N GLN A 87 7.07 -11.26 -4.26
CA GLN A 87 5.87 -12.07 -4.62
C GLN A 87 5.31 -11.81 -6.03
#